data_AF-I6YD53-F1
#
_entry.id   AF-I6YD53-F1
#
_cell.length_a   1.000
_cell.length_b   1.000
_cell.length_c   1.000
_cell.angle_alpha   90.00
_cell.angle_beta   90.00
_cell.angle_gamma   90.00
#
_symmetry.space_group_name_H-M   'P 1'
#
loop_
_entity.id
_entity.type
_entity.pdbx_description
1 polymer ?
#
loop_
_entity_poly.entity_id
_entity_poly.type
_entity_poly.pdbx_seq_one_letter_code
_entity_poly.pdbx_strand_id
1 'polypeptide(L)'
;TTKPKLGLSGRNYGRVIYEGLKGGLDFMKDDEDINSQPFMHWRDRFLYVMDGVNKASAATGEVKGSYLNATAATMEEMYERAEFAKELGSIVVMVDLVIGWTAIQSMANWCRRNDMLMHMHRAGHGTYTRQKNHGVSFRVIAKWLRLAGCDHLHAGTAVGKLEG
;
A
#
# COMPACT_ATOMS: atom_id res chain seq x y z
N THR A 1 4.18 7.90 3.91
CA THR A 1 4.35 7.74 2.44
C THR A 1 5.67 8.34 2.04
N THR A 2 6.48 7.61 1.29
CA THR A 2 7.78 8.07 0.77
C THR A 2 7.60 9.18 -0.26
N LYS A 3 8.53 10.14 -0.31
CA LYS A 3 8.52 11.27 -1.27
C LYS A 3 9.90 11.46 -1.92
N PRO A 4 9.99 12.05 -3.13
CA PRO A 4 8.90 12.47 -4.01
C PRO A 4 8.01 11.30 -4.47
N LYS A 5 6.80 11.58 -5.00
CA LYS A 5 5.83 10.54 -5.39
C LYS A 5 6.48 9.52 -6.32
N LEU A 6 7.14 10.01 -7.38
CA LEU A 6 7.80 9.22 -8.42
C LEU A 6 9.26 9.68 -8.58
N GLY A 7 10.10 8.81 -9.17
CA GLY A 7 11.45 9.15 -9.63
C GLY A 7 12.61 8.72 -8.72
N LEU A 8 12.35 8.20 -7.52
CA LEU A 8 13.40 7.55 -6.73
C LEU A 8 13.74 6.16 -7.29
N SER A 9 15.02 5.81 -7.29
CA SER A 9 15.48 4.43 -7.53
C SER A 9 15.20 3.53 -6.33
N GLY A 10 15.17 2.20 -6.53
CA GLY A 10 14.90 1.24 -5.45
C GLY A 10 15.81 1.39 -4.24
N ARG A 11 17.11 1.60 -4.47
CA ARG A 11 18.11 1.83 -3.40
C ARG A 11 17.80 3.09 -2.58
N ASN A 12 17.50 4.20 -3.25
CA ASN A 12 17.17 5.45 -2.56
C ASN A 12 15.82 5.34 -1.84
N TYR A 13 14.87 4.59 -2.41
CA TYR A 13 13.60 4.29 -1.77
C TYR A 13 13.81 3.56 -0.43
N GLY A 14 14.57 2.47 -0.44
CA GLY A 14 14.90 1.70 0.78
C GLY A 14 15.61 2.53 1.84
N ARG A 15 16.49 3.46 1.43
CA ARG A 15 17.12 4.41 2.37
C ARG A 15 16.10 5.29 3.07
N VAL A 16 15.14 5.86 2.34
CA VAL A 16 14.09 6.71 2.95
C VAL A 16 13.19 5.89 3.89
N ILE A 17 12.88 4.65 3.53
CA ILE A 17 12.13 3.72 4.41
C ILE A 17 12.89 3.51 5.73
N TYR A 18 14.17 3.13 5.65
CA TYR A 18 14.98 2.87 6.85
C TYR A 18 15.05 4.08 7.79
N GLU A 19 15.36 5.27 7.26
CA GLU A 19 15.47 6.49 8.09
C GLU A 19 14.12 6.85 8.73
N GLY A 20 13.02 6.71 7.99
CA GLY A 20 11.68 6.99 8.53
C GLY A 20 11.27 6.03 9.65
N LEU A 21 11.49 4.72 9.45
CA LEU A 21 11.14 3.69 10.43
C LEU A 21 12.04 3.76 11.68
N LYS A 22 13.35 3.91 11.49
CA LYS A 22 14.30 4.09 12.59
C LYS A 22 14.02 5.38 13.37
N GLY A 23 13.53 6.42 12.69
CA GLY A 23 13.12 7.68 13.31
C GLY A 23 11.87 7.58 14.19
N GLY A 24 11.21 6.43 14.25
CA GLY A 24 10.09 6.16 15.15
C GLY A 24 8.76 5.90 14.46
N LEU A 25 8.68 5.88 13.13
CA LEU A 25 7.46 5.46 12.44
C LEU A 25 7.28 3.93 12.53
N ASP A 26 6.06 3.47 12.77
CA ASP A 26 5.73 2.03 12.70
C ASP A 26 5.72 1.54 11.27
N PHE A 27 5.16 2.37 10.38
CA PHE A 27 4.97 2.07 8.99
C PHE A 27 5.43 3.20 8.08
N MET A 28 6.07 2.80 6.99
CA MET A 28 6.19 3.59 5.78
C MET A 28 5.29 2.99 4.69
N LYS A 29 5.21 3.61 3.51
CA LYS A 29 4.41 3.07 2.42
C LYS A 29 4.86 3.57 1.06
N ASP A 30 4.62 2.70 0.07
CA ASP A 30 4.62 3.08 -1.33
C ASP A 30 3.60 4.19 -1.61
N ASP A 31 3.84 5.03 -2.60
CA ASP A 31 2.82 5.95 -3.13
C ASP A 31 1.84 5.19 -4.02
N GLU A 32 0.61 5.68 -4.22
CA GLU A 32 -0.40 4.93 -4.99
C GLU A 32 -0.03 4.75 -6.47
N ASP A 33 0.82 5.63 -6.99
CA ASP A 33 1.33 5.62 -8.36
C ASP A 33 2.71 4.97 -8.48
N ILE A 34 3.26 4.40 -7.40
CA ILE A 34 4.47 3.57 -7.42
C ILE A 34 4.07 2.11 -7.63
N ASN A 35 4.38 1.58 -8.81
CA ASN A 35 4.09 0.20 -9.21
C ASN A 35 5.38 -0.44 -9.74
N SER A 36 5.58 -0.45 -11.06
CA SER A 36 6.84 -0.86 -11.70
C SER A 36 7.11 0.04 -12.89
N GLN A 37 7.90 1.08 -12.68
CA GLN A 37 8.20 2.09 -13.69
C GLN A 37 9.64 1.98 -14.17
N PRO A 38 10.01 2.57 -15.32
CA PRO A 38 11.38 2.52 -15.85
C PRO A 38 12.46 2.99 -14.86
N PHE A 39 12.13 3.93 -13.97
CA PHE A 39 13.07 4.44 -12.95
C PHE A 39 13.22 3.53 -11.73
N MET A 40 12.30 2.59 -11.51
CA MET A 40 12.30 1.68 -10.36
C MET A 40 11.40 0.47 -10.64
N HIS A 41 12.03 -0.66 -10.98
CA HIS A 41 11.34 -1.94 -11.08
C HIS A 41 10.85 -2.40 -9.70
N TRP A 42 9.66 -3.01 -9.64
CA TRP A 42 9.01 -3.36 -8.38
C TRP A 42 9.82 -4.32 -7.51
N ARG A 43 10.47 -5.30 -8.14
CA ARG A 43 11.24 -6.34 -7.44
C ARG A 43 12.45 -5.76 -6.70
N ASP A 44 13.17 -4.83 -7.34
CA ASP A 44 14.30 -4.12 -6.74
C ASP A 44 13.82 -3.30 -5.54
N ARG A 45 12.70 -2.58 -5.68
CA ARG A 45 12.11 -1.83 -4.58
C ARG A 45 11.83 -2.74 -3.39
N PHE A 46 11.15 -3.86 -3.59
CA PHE A 46 10.77 -4.76 -2.49
C PHE A 46 12.00 -5.24 -1.71
N LEU A 47 13.07 -5.62 -2.40
CA LEU A 47 14.33 -6.04 -1.79
C LEU A 47 14.96 -4.93 -0.93
N TYR A 48 15.15 -3.73 -1.49
CA TYR A 48 15.75 -2.61 -0.75
C TYR A 48 14.87 -2.11 0.39
N VAL A 49 13.54 -2.17 0.24
CA VAL A 49 12.59 -1.79 1.29
C VAL A 49 12.65 -2.79 2.45
N MET A 50 12.65 -4.10 2.17
CA MET A 50 12.70 -5.11 3.23
C MET A 50 14.06 -5.13 3.96
N ASP A 51 15.16 -4.86 3.27
CA ASP A 51 16.45 -4.59 3.92
C ASP A 51 16.35 -3.39 4.89
N GLY A 52 15.72 -2.30 4.47
CA GLY A 52 15.49 -1.12 5.31
C GLY A 52 14.57 -1.39 6.51
N VAL A 53 13.50 -2.15 6.32
CA VAL A 53 12.56 -2.57 7.39
C VAL A 53 13.29 -3.41 8.44
N ASN A 54 14.03 -4.44 8.01
CA ASN A 54 14.74 -5.33 8.92
C ASN A 54 15.84 -4.61 9.70
N LYS A 55 16.58 -3.70 9.05
CA LYS A 55 17.57 -2.85 9.73
C LYS A 55 16.93 -1.92 10.77
N ALA A 56 15.78 -1.32 10.46
CA ALA A 56 15.07 -0.47 11.40
C ALA A 56 14.50 -1.26 12.58
N SER A 57 13.94 -2.44 12.32
CA SER A 57 13.47 -3.35 13.36
C SER A 57 14.61 -3.78 14.29
N ALA A 58 15.75 -4.20 13.74
CA ALA A 58 16.94 -4.54 14.54
C ALA A 58 17.50 -3.36 15.36
N ALA A 59 17.41 -2.13 14.83
CA ALA A 59 17.91 -0.94 15.51
C ALA A 59 16.99 -0.43 16.64
N THR A 60 15.70 -0.77 16.59
CA THR A 60 14.67 -0.25 17.52
C THR A 60 14.14 -1.30 18.49
N GLY A 61 14.24 -2.59 18.14
CA GLY A 61 13.59 -3.68 18.89
C GLY A 61 12.08 -3.77 18.64
N GLU A 62 11.55 -2.98 17.72
CA GLU A 62 10.12 -2.92 17.40
C GLU A 62 9.79 -3.65 16.09
N VAL A 63 8.55 -4.11 15.95
CA VAL A 63 8.04 -4.62 14.67
C VAL A 63 7.78 -3.43 13.74
N LYS A 64 8.41 -3.45 12.55
CA LYS A 64 8.29 -2.39 11.55
C LYS A 64 7.77 -2.93 10.23
N GLY A 65 7.20 -2.08 9.40
CA GLY A 65 6.75 -2.48 8.06
C GLY A 65 6.74 -1.34 7.05
N SER A 66 6.62 -1.69 5.77
CA SER A 66 6.30 -0.73 4.71
C SER A 66 5.25 -1.33 3.80
N TYR A 67 4.18 -0.58 3.50
CA TYR A 67 3.12 -1.09 2.63
C TYR A 67 3.66 -1.22 1.21
N LEU A 68 4.02 -2.43 0.81
CA LEU A 68 4.52 -2.77 -0.53
C LEU A 68 3.35 -2.79 -1.52
N ASN A 69 3.37 -1.93 -2.55
CA ASN A 69 2.26 -1.82 -3.49
C ASN A 69 2.20 -3.00 -4.47
N ALA A 70 1.19 -3.84 -4.31
CA ALA A 70 0.91 -5.00 -5.14
C ALA A 70 0.03 -4.68 -6.35
N THR A 71 -0.50 -3.46 -6.49
CA THR A 71 -1.30 -3.02 -7.65
C THR A 71 -0.53 -3.26 -8.95
N ALA A 72 -1.13 -4.00 -9.89
CA ALA A 72 -0.56 -4.33 -11.19
C ALA A 72 -1.68 -4.35 -12.27
N ALA A 73 -1.31 -4.60 -13.52
CA ALA A 73 -2.27 -4.55 -14.64
C ALA A 73 -3.14 -5.81 -14.71
N THR A 74 -2.60 -6.96 -14.34
CA THR A 74 -3.31 -8.24 -14.33
C THR A 74 -3.30 -8.90 -12.96
N MET A 75 -4.22 -9.83 -12.72
CA MET A 75 -4.27 -10.58 -11.46
C MET A 75 -3.03 -11.45 -11.26
N GLU A 76 -2.46 -11.97 -12.34
CA GLU A 76 -1.26 -12.80 -12.32
C GLU A 76 -0.06 -11.99 -11.80
N GLU A 77 0.14 -10.77 -12.31
CA GLU A 77 1.19 -9.87 -11.82
C GLU A 77 0.95 -9.43 -10.38
N MET A 78 -0.32 -9.19 -9.99
CA MET A 78 -0.65 -8.85 -8.62
C MET A 78 -0.29 -9.97 -7.64
N TYR A 79 -0.61 -11.22 -7.99
CA TYR A 79 -0.25 -12.38 -7.19
C TYR A 79 1.26 -12.58 -7.15
N GLU A 80 1.98 -12.42 -8.26
CA GLU A 80 3.44 -12.51 -8.29
C GLU A 80 4.09 -11.54 -7.30
N ARG A 81 3.60 -10.29 -7.26
CA ARG A 81 4.08 -9.28 -6.30
C ARG A 81 3.75 -9.66 -4.87
N ALA A 82 2.52 -10.10 -4.60
CA ALA A 82 2.09 -10.46 -3.26
C ALA A 82 2.84 -11.68 -2.71
N GLU A 83 3.03 -12.72 -3.52
CA GLU A 83 3.84 -13.89 -3.16
C GLU A 83 5.29 -13.49 -2.89
N PHE A 84 5.90 -12.64 -3.74
CA PHE A 84 7.25 -12.17 -3.47
C PHE A 84 7.35 -11.33 -2.18
N ALA A 85 6.35 -10.51 -1.87
CA ALA A 85 6.31 -9.79 -0.59
C ALA A 85 6.25 -10.75 0.62
N LYS A 86 5.49 -11.83 0.50
CA LYS A 86 5.42 -12.90 1.52
C LYS A 86 6.73 -13.66 1.64
N GLU A 87 7.36 -14.03 0.53
CA GLU A 87 8.67 -14.71 0.51
C GLU A 87 9.76 -13.87 1.22
N LEU A 88 9.70 -12.55 1.10
CA LEU A 88 10.60 -11.63 1.79
C LEU A 88 10.25 -11.42 3.28
N GLY A 89 9.12 -11.95 3.75
CA GLY A 89 8.66 -11.78 5.13
C GLY A 89 8.04 -10.41 5.42
N SER A 90 7.49 -9.73 4.42
CA SER A 90 6.72 -8.50 4.68
C SER A 90 5.49 -8.81 5.54
N ILE A 91 5.18 -7.93 6.49
CA ILE A 91 3.97 -8.04 7.32
C ILE A 91 2.73 -7.42 6.66
N VAL A 92 2.93 -6.66 5.57
CA VAL A 92 1.87 -5.83 4.97
C VAL A 92 2.12 -5.55 3.49
N VAL A 93 1.04 -5.56 2.71
CA VAL A 93 0.97 -5.05 1.33
C VAL A 93 -0.09 -3.96 1.22
N MET A 94 -0.01 -3.16 0.15
CA MET A 94 -1.11 -2.29 -0.25
C MET A 94 -1.64 -2.58 -1.63
N VAL A 95 -2.90 -2.19 -1.85
CA VAL A 95 -3.55 -2.16 -3.16
C VAL A 95 -4.33 -0.86 -3.32
N ASP A 96 -4.59 -0.49 -4.56
CA ASP A 96 -5.32 0.72 -4.93
C ASP A 96 -6.74 0.38 -5.37
N LEU A 97 -7.72 1.19 -4.98
CA LEU A 97 -9.14 1.00 -5.31
C LEU A 97 -9.42 0.86 -6.82
N VAL A 98 -8.55 1.41 -7.67
CA VAL A 98 -8.66 1.36 -9.14
C VAL A 98 -8.50 -0.05 -9.72
N ILE A 99 -7.98 -1.03 -8.97
CA ILE A 99 -7.92 -2.44 -9.43
C ILE A 99 -9.31 -3.08 -9.56
N GLY A 100 -10.33 -2.47 -8.94
CA GLY A 100 -11.71 -2.95 -9.01
C GLY A 100 -12.07 -4.05 -8.00
N TRP A 101 -13.36 -4.18 -7.74
CA TRP A 101 -13.90 -4.98 -6.63
C TRP A 101 -13.51 -6.46 -6.67
N THR A 102 -13.51 -7.08 -7.85
CA THR A 102 -13.14 -8.49 -8.02
C THR A 102 -11.70 -8.77 -7.62
N ALA A 103 -10.77 -7.90 -8.03
CA ALA A 103 -9.36 -8.00 -7.65
C ALA A 103 -9.17 -7.75 -6.14
N ILE A 104 -9.89 -6.77 -5.58
CA ILE A 104 -9.86 -6.47 -4.13
C ILE A 104 -10.28 -7.69 -3.31
N GLN A 105 -11.40 -8.33 -3.64
CA GLN A 105 -11.86 -9.53 -2.92
C GLN A 105 -10.90 -10.70 -3.08
N SER A 106 -10.31 -10.87 -4.26
CA SER A 106 -9.30 -11.89 -4.53
C SER A 106 -8.06 -11.69 -3.66
N MET A 107 -7.56 -10.44 -3.59
CA MET A 107 -6.42 -10.07 -2.75
C MET A 107 -6.71 -10.19 -1.26
N ALA A 108 -7.90 -9.82 -0.80
CA ALA A 108 -8.30 -9.97 0.60
C ALA A 108 -8.34 -11.44 1.04
N ASN A 109 -8.91 -12.32 0.19
CA ASN A 109 -8.89 -13.76 0.42
C ASN A 109 -7.47 -14.33 0.42
N TRP A 110 -6.61 -13.86 -0.49
CA TRP A 110 -5.21 -14.24 -0.51
C TRP A 110 -4.47 -13.79 0.75
N CYS A 111 -4.66 -12.54 1.18
CA CYS A 111 -4.01 -11.99 2.37
C CYS A 111 -4.39 -12.79 3.63
N ARG A 112 -5.68 -13.15 3.78
CA ARG A 112 -6.16 -14.01 4.88
C ARG A 112 -5.50 -15.38 4.89
N ARG A 113 -5.27 -16.00 3.74
CA ARG A 113 -4.66 -17.34 3.65
C ARG A 113 -3.13 -17.32 3.85
N ASN A 114 -2.52 -16.14 3.84
CA ASN A 114 -1.08 -15.95 3.85
C ASN A 114 -0.61 -15.05 5.00
N ASP A 115 -1.44 -14.85 6.03
CA ASP A 115 -1.15 -14.05 7.22
C ASP A 115 -0.60 -12.65 6.91
N MET A 116 -1.15 -12.00 5.87
CA MET A 116 -0.70 -10.71 5.36
C MET A 116 -1.70 -9.61 5.70
N LEU A 117 -1.24 -8.47 6.21
CA LEU A 117 -2.10 -7.27 6.34
C LEU A 117 -2.32 -6.62 4.96
N MET A 118 -3.55 -6.18 4.71
CA MET A 118 -3.94 -5.53 3.46
C MET A 118 -4.36 -4.06 3.67
N HIS A 119 -3.56 -3.14 3.14
CA HIS A 119 -3.87 -1.72 3.13
C HIS A 119 -4.59 -1.29 1.84
N MET A 120 -5.75 -0.64 1.97
CA MET A 120 -6.52 -0.08 0.85
C MET A 120 -6.27 1.42 0.68
N HIS A 121 -5.62 1.78 -0.42
CA HIS A 121 -5.56 3.15 -0.89
C HIS A 121 -6.77 3.48 -1.77
N ARG A 122 -7.46 4.58 -1.49
CA ARG A 122 -8.73 4.94 -2.15
C ARG A 122 -8.57 5.66 -3.49
N ALA A 123 -7.54 5.35 -4.29
CA ALA A 123 -7.28 6.03 -5.56
C ALA A 123 -8.55 6.11 -6.44
N GLY A 124 -8.79 7.28 -7.06
CA GLY A 124 -9.96 7.49 -7.92
C GLY A 124 -11.29 7.76 -7.20
N HIS A 125 -11.42 7.56 -5.88
CA HIS A 125 -12.72 7.70 -5.20
C HIS A 125 -13.37 9.09 -5.38
N GLY A 126 -12.55 10.16 -5.42
CA GLY A 126 -13.04 11.54 -5.52
C GLY A 126 -13.83 11.83 -6.80
N THR A 127 -13.70 10.99 -7.83
CA THR A 127 -14.43 11.12 -9.11
C THR A 127 -15.94 10.95 -8.97
N TYR A 128 -16.40 10.15 -7.99
CA TYR A 128 -17.82 9.87 -7.76
C TYR A 128 -18.26 9.99 -6.30
N THR A 129 -17.38 10.44 -5.39
CA THR A 129 -17.72 10.61 -3.96
C THR A 129 -17.82 12.05 -3.50
N ARG A 130 -17.36 13.00 -4.34
CA ARG A 130 -17.15 14.39 -3.95
C ARG A 130 -18.40 15.26 -4.07
N GLN A 131 -19.17 15.10 -5.14
CA GLN A 131 -20.32 15.97 -5.40
C GLN A 131 -21.52 15.54 -4.54
N LYS A 132 -22.15 16.52 -3.87
CA LYS A 132 -23.28 16.26 -2.98
C LYS A 132 -24.54 15.79 -3.73
N ASN A 133 -24.73 16.27 -4.96
CA ASN A 133 -25.93 16.05 -5.76
C ASN A 133 -25.87 14.82 -6.66
N HIS A 134 -24.70 14.20 -6.86
CA HIS A 134 -24.54 13.06 -7.75
C HIS A 134 -23.35 12.18 -7.36
N GLY A 135 -23.53 10.86 -7.46
CA GLY A 135 -22.50 9.86 -7.17
C GLY A 135 -22.85 8.96 -5.98
N VAL A 136 -21.82 8.45 -5.31
CA VAL A 136 -21.95 7.54 -4.17
C VAL A 136 -21.17 8.11 -3.00
N SER A 137 -21.84 8.37 -1.87
CA SER A 137 -21.13 8.82 -0.68
C SER A 137 -20.09 7.81 -0.23
N PHE A 138 -18.90 8.28 0.17
CA PHE A 138 -17.79 7.42 0.60
C PHE A 138 -18.16 6.47 1.75
N ARG A 139 -19.16 6.81 2.58
CA ARG A 139 -19.66 5.91 3.64
C ARG A 139 -20.17 4.57 3.11
N VAL A 140 -20.71 4.55 1.89
CA VAL A 140 -21.20 3.33 1.23
C VAL A 140 -20.01 2.47 0.80
N ILE A 141 -19.00 3.09 0.18
CA ILE A 141 -17.75 2.43 -0.23
C ILE A 141 -17.02 1.84 0.98
N ALA A 142 -16.97 2.57 2.11
CA ALA A 142 -16.37 2.06 3.34
C ALA A 142 -17.05 0.78 3.85
N LYS A 143 -18.38 0.67 3.74
CA LYS A 143 -19.11 -0.56 4.07
C LYS A 143 -18.75 -1.69 3.11
N TRP A 144 -18.68 -1.41 1.80
CA TRP A 144 -18.31 -2.42 0.80
C TRP A 144 -16.89 -2.93 0.99
N LEU A 145 -15.92 -2.05 1.26
CA LEU A 145 -14.53 -2.43 1.50
C LEU A 145 -14.35 -3.21 2.81
N ARG A 146 -15.16 -2.90 3.84
CA ARG A 146 -15.22 -3.70 5.06
C ARG A 146 -15.72 -5.12 4.78
N LEU A 147 -16.76 -5.27 3.95
CA LEU A 147 -17.27 -6.58 3.55
C LEU A 147 -16.32 -7.32 2.61
N ALA A 148 -15.59 -6.59 1.75
CA ALA A 148 -14.59 -7.15 0.85
C ALA A 148 -13.35 -7.67 1.60
N GLY A 149 -13.09 -7.19 2.82
CA GLY A 149 -12.06 -7.73 3.72
C GLY A 149 -10.75 -6.96 3.76
N CYS A 150 -10.76 -5.63 3.54
CA CYS A 150 -9.57 -4.79 3.71
C CYS A 150 -9.32 -4.48 5.20
N ASP A 151 -8.06 -4.54 5.64
CA ASP A 151 -7.69 -4.26 7.04
C ASP A 151 -7.56 -2.76 7.32
N HIS A 152 -6.97 -2.01 6.37
CA HIS A 152 -6.89 -0.55 6.44
C HIS A 152 -7.61 0.11 5.27
N LEU A 153 -8.17 1.31 5.51
CA LEU A 153 -8.77 2.15 4.49
C LEU A 153 -8.47 3.62 4.78
N HIS A 154 -7.98 4.36 3.79
CA HIS A 154 -7.94 5.82 3.86
C HIS A 154 -9.36 6.40 4.05
N ALA A 155 -9.62 7.07 5.17
CA ALA A 155 -10.94 7.62 5.50
C ALA A 155 -11.04 9.15 5.36
N GLY A 156 -9.92 9.85 5.26
CA GLY A 156 -9.87 11.31 5.22
C GLY A 156 -9.34 11.89 6.52
N THR A 157 -8.95 13.15 6.46
CA THR A 157 -8.38 13.89 7.58
C THR A 157 -9.07 15.23 7.59
N ALA A 158 -9.93 15.49 8.58
CA ALA A 158 -10.78 16.68 8.63
C ALA A 158 -10.01 18.01 8.49
N VAL A 159 -8.75 18.03 8.94
CA VAL A 159 -7.86 19.21 8.91
C VAL A 159 -6.72 19.09 7.90
N GLY A 160 -6.75 18.08 7.04
CA GLY A 160 -5.70 17.86 6.05
C GLY A 160 -5.97 18.60 4.74
N LYS A 161 -5.07 18.40 3.77
CA LYS A 161 -5.17 19.06 2.45
C LYS A 161 -6.29 18.55 1.54
N LEU A 162 -6.87 17.40 1.86
CA LEU A 162 -7.95 16.78 1.10
C LEU A 162 -9.27 16.99 1.85
N GLU A 163 -10.37 17.04 1.11
CA GLU A 163 -11.73 17.09 1.67
C GLU A 163 -11.98 15.94 2.66
N GLY A 164 -12.62 16.24 3.79
CA GLY A 164 -12.86 15.33 4.92
C GLY A 164 -14.10 15.70 5.72
#